data_AF-A0A931CEE1-F1
#
_entry.id   AF-A0A931CEE1-F1
#
_cell.length_a   1.000
_cell.length_b   1.000
_cell.length_c   1.000
_cell.angle_alpha   90.00
_cell.angle_beta   90.00
_cell.angle_gamma   90.00
#
_symmetry.space_group_name_H-M   'P 1'
#
loop_
_entity.id
_entity.type
_entity.pdbx_description
1 polymer ?
#
loop_
_entity_poly.entity_id
_entity_poly.type
_entity_poly.pdbx_seq_one_letter_code
_entity_poly.pdbx_strand_id
1 'polypeptide(L)'
;MDVKGQPDGTVVVVPTSEEAAALGADLGQMLGMFATALTALAHLRNGSTDDFDRTTWQYFLRELEHNLPLRLDGVRNALIRAHTGAGGTYGELSDAMGVRRSTAQYRRKRITSVPPDQWEEWAVGGAPPTSPTPPRDGAG
;
A
#
# COMPACT_ATOMS: atom_id res chain seq x y z
N MET A 1 1.65 17.42 -4.10
CA MET A 1 1.13 17.03 -2.79
C MET A 1 2.05 17.57 -1.71
N ASP A 2 1.50 18.20 -0.68
CA ASP A 2 2.26 18.65 0.50
C ASP A 2 1.92 17.75 1.70
N VAL A 3 2.95 17.27 2.41
CA VAL A 3 2.80 16.42 3.60
C VAL A 3 3.61 17.03 4.72
N LYS A 4 2.94 17.42 5.81
CA LYS A 4 3.55 18.08 6.96
C LYS A 4 3.30 17.28 8.23
N GLY A 5 4.36 16.85 8.91
CA GLY A 5 4.32 16.36 10.27
C GLY A 5 4.46 17.51 11.26
N GLN A 6 3.67 17.50 12.33
CA GLN A 6 3.76 18.43 13.44
C GLN A 6 4.45 17.77 14.65
N PRO A 7 5.04 18.54 15.58
CA PRO A 7 5.72 17.99 16.75
C PRO A 7 4.86 17.13 17.67
N ASP A 8 3.53 17.32 17.64
CA ASP A 8 2.55 16.54 18.41
C ASP A 8 2.17 15.21 17.73
N GLY A 9 2.77 14.89 16.58
CA GLY A 9 2.46 13.69 15.80
C GLY A 9 1.32 13.86 14.79
N THR A 10 0.70 15.04 14.71
CA THR A 10 -0.32 15.33 13.68
C THR A 10 0.31 15.32 12.29
N VAL A 11 -0.32 14.65 11.33
CA VAL A 11 0.07 14.65 9.92
C VAL A 11 -1.02 15.33 9.08
N VAL A 12 -0.63 16.35 8.32
CA VAL A 12 -1.52 17.05 7.39
C VAL A 12 -1.09 16.72 5.97
N VAL A 13 -2.00 16.17 5.17
CA VAL A 13 -1.83 15.89 3.74
C VAL A 13 -2.70 16.87 2.96
N VAL A 14 -2.08 17.69 2.12
CA VAL A 14 -2.76 18.65 1.26
C VAL A 14 -2.48 18.30 -0.20
N PRO A 15 -3.38 17.55 -0.86
CA PRO A 15 -3.29 17.30 -2.28
C PRO A 15 -3.65 18.57 -3.08
N THR A 16 -3.06 18.72 -4.26
CA THR A 16 -3.58 19.66 -5.27
C THR A 16 -4.96 19.19 -5.76
N SER A 17 -5.71 20.04 -6.46
CA SER A 17 -7.02 19.65 -7.02
C SER A 17 -6.92 18.46 -7.98
N GLU A 18 -5.85 18.40 -8.77
CA GLU A 18 -5.59 17.27 -9.69
C GLU A 18 -5.29 15.98 -8.93
N GLU A 19 -4.42 16.03 -7.92
CA GLU A 19 -4.10 14.88 -7.08
C GLU A 19 -5.31 14.40 -6.28
N ALA A 20 -6.13 15.33 -5.76
CA ALA A 20 -7.35 14.99 -5.05
C ALA A 20 -8.37 14.29 -5.96
N ALA A 21 -8.50 14.75 -7.21
CA ALA A 21 -9.36 14.10 -8.20
C ALA A 21 -8.83 12.71 -8.59
N ALA A 22 -7.52 12.56 -8.74
CA ALA A 22 -6.88 11.29 -9.09
C ALA A 22 -6.98 10.26 -7.94
N LEU A 23 -6.81 10.70 -6.70
CA LEU A 23 -6.85 9.81 -5.52
C LEU A 23 -8.27 9.49 -5.07
N GLY A 24 -9.23 10.40 -5.27
CA GLY A 24 -10.63 10.21 -4.87
C GLY A 24 -10.78 9.67 -3.43
N ALA A 25 -11.54 8.58 -3.29
CA ALA A 25 -11.77 7.93 -1.99
C ALA A 25 -10.55 7.13 -1.48
N ASP A 26 -9.61 6.78 -2.35
CA ASP A 26 -8.46 5.93 -2.00
C ASP A 26 -7.48 6.64 -1.06
N LEU A 27 -7.40 7.98 -1.11
CA LEU A 27 -6.61 8.75 -0.14
C LEU A 27 -7.09 8.49 1.29
N GLY A 28 -8.40 8.61 1.52
CA GLY A 28 -9.01 8.36 2.83
C GLY A 28 -8.83 6.90 3.27
N GLN A 29 -8.99 5.96 2.33
CA GLN A 29 -8.82 4.53 2.62
C GLN A 29 -7.38 4.21 3.05
N MET A 30 -6.38 4.65 2.29
CA MET A 30 -4.95 4.45 2.59
C MET A 30 -4.58 5.08 3.94
N LEU A 31 -5.01 6.32 4.19
CA LEU A 31 -4.78 6.98 5.48
C LEU A 31 -5.42 6.22 6.64
N GLY A 32 -6.63 5.68 6.46
CA GLY A 32 -7.28 4.82 7.45
C GLY A 32 -6.47 3.55 7.76
N MET A 33 -5.93 2.87 6.74
CA MET A 33 -5.08 1.69 6.93
C MET A 33 -3.77 2.02 7.66
N PHE A 34 -3.14 3.16 7.34
CA PHE A 34 -1.96 3.62 8.09
C PHE A 34 -2.30 3.99 9.54
N ALA A 35 -3.45 4.64 9.77
CA ALA A 35 -3.93 4.94 11.12
C ALA A 35 -4.16 3.66 11.94
N THR A 36 -4.72 2.61 11.33
CA THR A 36 -4.85 1.29 11.94
C THR A 36 -3.49 0.71 12.35
N ALA A 37 -2.49 0.76 11.44
CA ALA A 37 -1.14 0.30 11.73
C ALA A 37 -0.49 1.05 12.90
N LEU A 38 -0.62 2.38 12.92
CA LEU A 38 -0.08 3.24 13.97
C LEU A 38 -0.79 3.02 15.32
N THR A 39 -2.10 2.77 15.31
CA THR A 39 -2.89 2.47 16.51
C THR A 39 -2.42 1.16 17.13
N ALA A 40 -2.30 0.09 16.32
CA ALA A 40 -1.77 -1.19 16.78
C ALA A 40 -0.36 -1.04 17.36
N LEU A 41 0.52 -0.31 16.67
CA LEU A 41 1.90 -0.05 17.11
C LEU A 41 1.95 0.70 18.45
N ALA A 42 1.10 1.70 18.64
CA ALA A 42 1.03 2.48 19.88
C ALA A 42 0.66 1.59 21.06
N HIS A 43 -0.38 0.77 20.93
CA HIS A 43 -0.85 -0.11 22.01
C HIS A 43 0.12 -1.25 22.32
N LEU A 44 0.81 -1.77 21.31
CA LEU A 44 1.88 -2.75 21.53
C LEU A 44 3.08 -2.14 22.26
N ARG A 45 3.39 -0.86 22.02
CA ARG A 45 4.55 -0.18 22.63
C ARG A 45 4.31 0.36 24.03
N ASN A 46 3.10 0.82 24.33
CA ASN A 46 2.76 1.38 25.64
C ASN A 46 2.26 0.31 26.63
N GLY A 47 2.05 -0.93 26.18
CA GLY A 47 1.55 -2.04 27.01
C GLY A 47 0.03 -2.06 27.21
N SER A 48 -0.72 -1.19 26.53
CA SER A 48 -2.20 -1.12 26.55
C SER A 48 -2.86 -2.24 25.73
N THR A 49 -2.40 -3.49 25.85
CA THR A 49 -2.93 -4.58 25.02
C THR A 49 -4.35 -5.00 25.40
N ASP A 50 -4.76 -4.69 26.64
CA ASP A 50 -6.07 -5.02 27.19
C ASP A 50 -7.15 -4.00 26.78
N ASP A 51 -6.77 -2.87 26.16
CA ASP A 51 -7.70 -1.85 25.67
C ASP A 51 -8.54 -2.33 24.46
N PHE A 52 -8.10 -3.41 23.82
CA PHE A 52 -8.75 -4.00 22.66
C PHE A 52 -9.13 -5.46 22.88
N ASP A 53 -10.33 -5.81 22.43
CA ASP A 53 -10.76 -7.21 22.42
C ASP A 53 -10.06 -8.01 21.30
N ARG A 54 -10.22 -9.33 21.35
CA ARG A 54 -9.67 -10.24 20.32
C ARG A 54 -10.13 -9.87 18.90
N THR A 55 -11.38 -9.42 18.75
CA THR A 55 -11.96 -9.04 17.45
C THR A 55 -11.21 -7.86 16.83
N THR A 56 -10.89 -6.86 17.65
CA THR A 56 -10.15 -5.67 17.24
C THR A 56 -8.72 -6.01 16.87
N TRP A 57 -8.05 -6.88 17.63
CA TRP A 57 -6.72 -7.38 17.25
C TRP A 57 -6.73 -8.15 15.92
N GLN A 58 -7.74 -8.99 15.70
CA GLN A 58 -7.92 -9.69 14.42
C GLN A 58 -8.19 -8.73 13.26
N TYR A 59 -8.91 -7.64 13.50
CA TYR A 59 -9.12 -6.58 12.52
C TYR A 59 -7.78 -5.95 12.11
N PHE A 60 -6.93 -5.56 13.07
CA PHE A 60 -5.61 -4.98 12.76
C PHE A 60 -4.74 -5.93 11.95
N LEU A 61 -4.69 -7.21 12.34
CA LEU A 61 -3.95 -8.22 11.60
C LEU A 61 -4.45 -8.34 10.16
N ARG A 62 -5.78 -8.37 9.95
CA ARG A 62 -6.35 -8.44 8.60
C ARG A 62 -5.99 -7.23 7.76
N GLU A 63 -6.06 -6.02 8.31
CA GLU A 63 -5.67 -4.80 7.59
C GLU A 63 -4.19 -4.81 7.20
N LEU A 64 -3.32 -5.22 8.14
CA LEU A 64 -1.87 -5.25 7.96
C LEU A 64 -1.37 -6.38 7.07
N GLU A 65 -2.06 -7.51 6.99
CA GLU A 65 -1.66 -8.65 6.17
C GLU A 65 -2.28 -8.62 4.77
N HIS A 66 -3.54 -8.18 4.65
CA HIS A 66 -4.29 -8.33 3.41
C HIS A 66 -4.60 -7.03 2.70
N ASN A 67 -4.87 -5.93 3.42
CA ASN A 67 -5.33 -4.71 2.75
C ASN A 67 -4.18 -3.77 2.40
N LEU A 68 -3.29 -3.51 3.35
CA LEU A 68 -2.18 -2.56 3.15
C LEU A 68 -1.07 -3.14 2.25
N PRO A 69 -0.57 -4.39 2.46
CA PRO A 69 0.54 -4.91 1.65
C PRO A 69 0.18 -5.05 0.17
N LEU A 70 -1.04 -5.48 -0.15
CA LEU A 70 -1.47 -5.65 -1.54
C LEU A 70 -1.47 -4.31 -2.31
N ARG A 71 -1.94 -3.23 -1.67
CA ARG A 71 -1.92 -1.89 -2.25
C ARG A 71 -0.50 -1.35 -2.40
N LEU A 72 0.34 -1.53 -1.38
CA LEU A 72 1.75 -1.12 -1.44
C LEU A 72 2.52 -1.89 -2.52
N ASP A 73 2.23 -3.19 -2.68
CA ASP A 73 2.80 -4.02 -3.73
C ASP A 73 2.34 -3.56 -5.12
N GLY A 74 1.06 -3.23 -5.29
CA GLY A 74 0.51 -2.65 -6.52
C GLY A 74 1.20 -1.34 -6.91
N VAL A 75 1.29 -0.40 -5.97
CA VAL A 75 2.01 0.88 -6.17
C VAL A 75 3.49 0.65 -6.50
N ARG A 76 4.16 -0.26 -5.78
CA ARG A 76 5.57 -0.58 -6.04
C ARG A 76 5.76 -1.15 -7.44
N ASN A 77 4.90 -2.07 -7.88
CA ASN A 77 4.99 -2.68 -9.20
C ASN A 77 4.77 -1.62 -10.30
N ALA A 78 3.74 -0.76 -10.13
CA ALA A 78 3.47 0.37 -11.02
C ALA A 78 4.67 1.33 -11.12
N LEU A 79 5.30 1.67 -9.98
CA LEU A 79 6.51 2.50 -9.95
C LEU A 79 7.68 1.86 -10.71
N ILE A 80 7.87 0.54 -10.61
CA ILE A 80 8.92 -0.18 -11.35
C ILE A 80 8.68 -0.13 -12.86
N ARG A 81 7.42 -0.25 -13.31
CA ARG A 81 7.06 -0.08 -14.72
C ARG A 81 7.23 1.35 -15.20
N ALA A 82 6.77 2.34 -14.43
CA ALA A 82 6.92 3.75 -14.75
C ALA A 82 8.41 4.13 -14.89
N HIS A 83 9.25 3.73 -13.93
CA HIS A 83 10.70 3.91 -14.00
C HIS A 83 11.30 3.23 -15.23
N THR A 84 10.86 2.01 -15.56
CA THR A 84 11.29 1.29 -16.76
C THR A 84 10.89 2.01 -18.05
N GLY A 85 9.64 2.47 -18.15
CA GLY A 85 9.10 3.20 -19.30
C GLY A 85 9.76 4.55 -19.51
N ALA A 86 10.22 5.19 -18.43
CA ALA A 86 11.01 6.41 -18.46
C ALA A 86 12.49 6.19 -18.86
N GLY A 87 12.89 4.97 -19.21
CA GLY A 87 14.26 4.64 -19.62
C GLY A 87 15.23 4.36 -18.48
N GLY A 88 14.75 4.24 -17.24
CA GLY A 88 15.59 4.05 -16.07
C GLY A 88 16.44 2.77 -16.12
N THR A 89 17.66 2.88 -15.63
CA THR A 89 18.67 1.81 -15.66
C THR A 89 18.52 0.85 -14.48
N TYR A 90 19.16 -0.33 -14.57
CA TYR A 90 19.22 -1.25 -13.43
C TYR A 90 20.03 -0.71 -12.24
N GLY A 91 20.93 0.27 -12.47
CA GLY A 91 21.72 0.88 -11.40
C GLY A 91 20.84 1.78 -10.54
N GLU A 92 20.17 2.72 -11.17
CA GLU A 92 19.23 3.64 -10.51
C GLU A 92 18.12 2.88 -9.77
N LEU A 93 17.59 1.82 -10.38
CA LEU A 93 16.59 0.98 -9.72
C LEU A 93 17.17 0.24 -8.49
N SER A 94 18.42 -0.22 -8.58
CA SER A 94 19.13 -0.86 -7.46
C SER A 94 19.27 0.08 -6.27
N ASP A 95 19.68 1.31 -6.56
CA ASP A 95 19.93 2.35 -5.57
C ASP A 95 18.61 2.78 -4.90
N ALA A 96 17.57 3.03 -5.70
CA ALA A 96 16.24 3.39 -5.21
C ALA A 96 15.61 2.29 -4.33
N MET A 97 15.86 1.01 -4.63
CA MET A 97 15.31 -0.12 -3.90
C MET A 97 16.19 -0.55 -2.70
N GLY A 98 17.41 -0.04 -2.56
CA GLY A 98 18.35 -0.47 -1.52
C GLY A 98 18.75 -1.95 -1.63
N VAL A 99 18.81 -2.51 -2.84
CA VAL A 99 19.16 -3.93 -3.08
C VAL A 99 20.37 -4.05 -4.01
N ARG A 100 20.88 -5.27 -4.21
CA ARG A 100 21.91 -5.55 -5.20
C ARG A 100 21.36 -5.42 -6.63
N ARG A 101 22.21 -5.02 -7.59
CA ARG A 101 21.84 -4.84 -9.00
C ARG A 101 21.17 -6.08 -9.61
N SER A 102 21.67 -7.28 -9.30
CA SER A 102 21.08 -8.54 -9.79
C SER A 102 19.65 -8.76 -9.26
N THR A 103 19.37 -8.37 -8.01
CA THR A 103 18.03 -8.40 -7.43
C THR A 103 17.10 -7.41 -8.10
N ALA A 104 17.57 -6.17 -8.34
CA ALA A 104 16.79 -5.15 -9.05
C ALA A 104 16.47 -5.60 -10.49
N GLN A 105 17.46 -6.15 -11.21
CA GLN A 105 17.27 -6.71 -12.54
C GLN A 105 16.25 -7.86 -12.54
N TYR A 106 16.36 -8.80 -11.61
CA TYR A 106 15.42 -9.91 -11.47
C TYR A 106 14.00 -9.41 -11.21
N ARG A 107 13.82 -8.47 -10.26
CA ARG A 107 12.52 -7.92 -9.91
C ARG A 107 11.89 -7.16 -11.08
N ARG A 108 12.64 -6.27 -11.74
CA ARG A 108 12.17 -5.57 -12.95
C ARG A 108 11.75 -6.57 -14.02
N LYS A 109 12.63 -7.53 -14.37
CA LYS A 109 12.33 -8.53 -15.40
C LYS A 109 11.03 -9.28 -15.08
N ARG A 110 10.89 -9.77 -13.85
CA ARG A 110 9.70 -10.51 -13.39
C ARG A 110 8.42 -9.68 -13.54
N ILE A 111 8.45 -8.41 -13.13
CA ILE A 111 7.30 -7.51 -13.21
C ILE A 111 6.99 -7.18 -14.67
N THR A 112 7.99 -6.77 -15.44
CA THR A 112 7.76 -6.34 -16.84
C THR A 112 7.44 -7.49 -17.80
N SER A 113 7.72 -8.75 -17.42
CA SER A 113 7.44 -9.92 -18.26
C SER A 113 5.98 -10.39 -18.23
N VAL A 114 5.16 -9.85 -17.33
CA VAL A 114 3.73 -10.18 -17.22
C VAL A 114 2.89 -8.89 -17.33
N PRO A 115 1.61 -8.99 -17.74
CA PRO A 115 0.69 -7.86 -17.63
C PRO A 115 0.56 -7.34 -16.19
N PRO A 116 0.16 -6.07 -15.99
CA PRO A 116 -0.21 -5.56 -14.67
C PRO A 116 -1.26 -6.44 -13.99
N ASP A 117 -1.13 -6.62 -12.68
CA ASP A 117 -2.19 -7.23 -11.88
C ASP A 117 -3.24 -6.20 -11.45
N GLN A 118 -4.34 -6.67 -10.88
CA GLN A 118 -5.46 -5.84 -10.44
C GLN A 118 -5.07 -4.71 -9.46
N TRP A 119 -4.02 -4.90 -8.64
CA TRP A 119 -3.57 -3.90 -7.68
C TRP A 119 -2.62 -2.88 -8.34
N GLU A 120 -1.85 -3.33 -9.32
CA GLU A 120 -1.08 -2.44 -10.19
C GLU A 120 -2.02 -1.57 -11.06
N GLU A 121 -3.09 -2.15 -11.62
CA GLU A 121 -4.12 -1.43 -12.37
C GLU A 121 -4.83 -0.40 -11.50
N TRP A 122 -5.22 -0.76 -10.27
CA TRP A 122 -5.76 0.17 -9.29
C TRP A 122 -4.80 1.35 -9.04
N ALA A 123 -3.51 1.07 -8.85
CA ALA A 123 -2.51 2.09 -8.54
C ALA A 123 -2.34 3.16 -9.64
N VAL A 124 -2.73 2.88 -10.89
CA VAL A 124 -2.65 3.81 -12.02
C VAL A 124 -4.02 4.42 -12.40
N GLY A 125 -5.03 4.28 -11.53
CA GLY A 125 -6.35 4.88 -11.70
C GLY A 125 -7.48 3.89 -12.01
N GLY A 126 -7.22 2.59 -11.92
CA GLY A 126 -8.26 1.55 -11.98
C GLY A 126 -9.10 1.50 -10.70
N ALA A 127 -10.24 0.79 -10.75
CA ALA A 127 -11.02 0.51 -9.56
C ALA A 127 -10.30 -0.48 -8.63
N PRO A 128 -10.40 -0.34 -7.30
CA PRO A 128 -9.85 -1.35 -6.41
C PRO A 128 -10.53 -2.69 -6.68
N PRO A 129 -9.79 -3.81 -6.60
CA PRO A 129 -10.39 -5.11 -6.81
C PRO A 129 -11.49 -5.34 -5.79
N THR A 130 -12.65 -5.81 -6.23
CA THR A 130 -13.65 -6.34 -5.29
C THR A 130 -13.02 -7.52 -4.58
N SER A 131 -12.93 -7.49 -3.25
CA SER A 131 -12.51 -8.66 -2.47
C SER A 131 -13.25 -9.89 -2.99
N PRO A 132 -12.57 -11.04 -3.16
CA PRO A 132 -13.27 -12.25 -3.57
C PRO A 132 -14.38 -12.51 -2.56
N THR A 133 -15.63 -12.48 -3.02
CA THR A 133 -16.77 -12.99 -2.25
C THR A 133 -16.38 -14.38 -1.79
N PRO A 134 -16.31 -14.67 -0.47
CA PRO A 134 -16.05 -16.03 -0.04
C PRO A 134 -17.11 -16.95 -0.66
N PRO A 135 -16.77 -18.19 -1.03
CA PRO A 135 -17.75 -19.14 -1.54
C PRO A 135 -18.94 -19.18 -0.57
N ARG A 136 -20.15 -19.04 -1.10
CA ARG A 136 -21.36 -19.39 -0.36
C ARG A 136 -21.36 -20.91 -0.21
N ASP A 137 -20.59 -21.43 0.74
CA ASP A 137 -20.70 -22.81 1.15
C ASP A 137 -21.94 -22.94 2.05
N GLY A 138 -22.91 -23.73 1.57
CA GLY A 138 -23.87 -24.46 2.38
C GLY A 138 -25.06 -23.67 2.93
N ALA A 139 -26.09 -23.46 2.11
CA ALA A 139 -27.45 -23.59 2.62
C ALA A 139 -27.84 -25.07 2.43
N GLY A 140 -28.04 -25.76 3.55
CA GLY A 140 -28.42 -27.17 3.60
C GLY A 140 -29.87 -27.44 3.22
#